data_AF-A0A9X0CYF0-F1
#
_entry.id   AF-A0A9X0CYF0-F1
#
_cell.length_a   1.000
_cell.length_b   1.000
_cell.length_c   1.000
_cell.angle_alpha   90.00
_cell.angle_beta   90.00
_cell.angle_gamma   90.00
#
_symmetry.space_group_name_H-M   'P 1'
#
loop_
_entity.id
_entity.type
_entity.pdbx_description
1 polymer ?
#
loop_
_entity_poly.entity_id
_entity_poly.type
_entity_poly.pdbx_seq_one_letter_code
_entity_poly.pdbx_strand_id
1 'polypeptide(L)'
;MILIKRFLGLAVIHDTTVFPLATWSLTLTLNGTDQYHVSVDDNHRIVANPFTEEITDYDRFVSWSHGSYTMFESKRFRNLFMGCNTEGRVKLLLLHDKSHPDTRALFLMHRFVGLTAGDRPRSYSEFI
;
A
#
# COMPACT_ATOMS: atom_id res chain seq x y z
N MET A 1 -3.03 11.89 0.31
CA MET A 1 -2.39 11.16 -0.80
C MET A 1 -1.35 10.22 -0.22
N ILE A 2 -1.54 8.90 -0.34
CA ILE A 2 -0.55 7.91 0.14
C ILE A 2 0.55 7.81 -0.93
N LEU A 3 1.79 8.11 -0.57
CA LEU A 3 2.93 8.01 -1.49
C LEU A 3 3.74 6.76 -1.11
N ILE A 4 3.78 5.79 -2.00
CA ILE A 4 4.55 4.57 -1.81
C ILE A 4 5.99 4.84 -2.30
N LYS A 5 6.92 5.14 -1.39
CA LYS A 5 8.36 5.22 -1.71
C LYS A 5 8.92 3.81 -1.90
N ARG A 6 9.28 3.48 -3.14
CA ARG A 6 9.95 2.22 -3.49
C ARG A 6 11.40 2.23 -2.97
N PHE A 7 11.75 1.29 -2.10
CA PHE A 7 13.13 0.79 -2.05
C PHE A 7 13.27 -0.31 -3.11
N LEU A 8 14.38 -0.30 -3.86
CA LEU A 8 14.56 -0.98 -5.14
C LEU A 8 14.13 -2.47 -5.14
N GLY A 9 13.07 -2.76 -5.88
CA GLY A 9 12.64 -4.07 -6.32
C GLY A 9 11.69 -3.88 -7.50
N LEU A 10 12.20 -4.05 -8.72
CA LEU A 10 11.49 -3.72 -9.95
C LEU A 10 10.37 -4.76 -10.20
N ALA A 11 9.14 -4.48 -9.79
CA ALA A 11 7.98 -5.28 -10.19
C ALA A 11 7.40 -4.72 -11.50
N VAL A 12 7.68 -5.43 -12.60
CA VAL A 12 6.97 -5.31 -13.88
C VAL A 12 5.63 -6.04 -13.69
N ILE A 13 4.51 -5.32 -13.75
CA ILE A 13 3.18 -5.91 -13.65
C ILE A 13 2.82 -6.44 -15.05
N HIS A 14 2.97 -7.74 -15.26
CA HIS A 14 2.44 -8.42 -16.44
C HIS A 14 0.98 -8.78 -16.22
N ASP A 15 0.14 -8.40 -17.18
CA ASP A 15 -1.26 -8.75 -17.25
C ASP A 15 -1.39 -10.28 -17.35
N THR A 16 -1.63 -10.94 -16.22
CA THR A 16 -1.67 -12.39 -16.13
C THR A 16 -2.65 -12.80 -15.05
N THR A 17 -3.44 -13.84 -15.32
CA THR A 17 -4.40 -14.50 -14.41
C THR A 17 -3.68 -15.25 -13.29
N VAL A 18 -2.81 -14.57 -12.55
CA VAL A 18 -1.92 -15.18 -11.55
C VAL A 18 -2.60 -15.10 -10.19
N PHE A 19 -2.65 -16.26 -9.53
CA PHE A 19 -3.02 -16.41 -8.13
C PHE A 19 -2.24 -15.43 -7.24
N PRO A 20 -2.74 -15.11 -6.03
CA PRO A 20 -2.04 -14.22 -5.10
C PRO A 20 -0.59 -14.67 -4.86
N LEU A 21 0.37 -13.87 -5.30
CA LEU A 21 1.79 -14.08 -5.03
C LEU A 21 2.30 -12.97 -4.11
N ALA A 22 2.95 -13.36 -3.01
CA ALA A 22 3.73 -12.43 -2.21
C ALA A 22 4.89 -11.91 -3.06
N THR A 23 5.02 -10.59 -3.17
CA THR A 23 5.97 -9.97 -4.09
C THR A 23 7.16 -9.37 -3.35
N TRP A 24 6.94 -8.36 -2.51
CA TRP A 24 8.01 -7.67 -1.78
C TRP A 24 7.53 -7.03 -0.48
N SER A 25 8.47 -6.78 0.44
CA SER A 25 8.25 -6.04 1.68
C SER A 25 8.39 -4.55 1.43
N LEU A 26 7.47 -3.75 1.95
CA LEU A 26 7.43 -2.32 1.71
C LEU A 26 7.00 -1.51 2.94
N THR A 27 7.52 -0.29 3.01
CA THR A 27 7.05 0.74 3.95
C THR A 27 6.09 1.65 3.21
N LEU A 28 4.86 1.76 3.73
CA LEU A 28 3.90 2.76 3.26
C LEU A 28 4.16 4.07 3.98
N THR A 29 4.31 5.17 3.23
CA THR A 29 4.53 6.49 3.81
C THR A 29 3.40 7.45 3.45
N LEU A 30 2.98 8.27 4.41
CA LEU A 30 2.06 9.38 4.17
C LEU A 30 2.90 10.62 3.86
N ASN A 31 2.64 11.23 2.71
CA ASN A 31 3.38 12.41 2.27
C ASN A 31 2.60 13.67 2.69
N GLY A 32 3.18 14.44 3.60
CA GLY A 32 2.71 15.75 4.07
C GLY A 32 3.90 16.66 4.39
N THR A 33 3.70 17.68 5.21
CA THR A 33 4.81 18.49 5.77
C THR A 33 5.79 17.64 6.57
N ASP A 34 5.27 16.63 7.27
CA ASP A 34 6.05 15.61 7.97
C ASP A 34 5.89 14.25 7.29
N GLN A 35 6.94 13.44 7.33
CA GLN A 35 6.90 12.06 6.83
C GLN A 35 6.43 11.15 7.95
N TYR A 36 5.37 10.39 7.68
CA TYR A 36 4.89 9.31 8.56
C TYR A 36 5.00 7.99 7.84
N HIS A 37 5.29 6.92 8.56
CA HIS A 37 5.13 5.56 8.06
C HIS A 37 3.87 4.93 8.64
N VAL A 38 3.22 4.08 7.87
CA VAL A 38 2.05 3.31 8.30
C VAL A 38 2.52 1.96 8.80
N SER A 39 2.02 1.53 9.97
CA SER A 39 2.26 0.19 10.51
C SER A 39 1.02 -0.36 11.23
N VAL A 40 1.14 -1.51 11.88
CA VAL A 40 0.09 -2.13 12.69
C VAL A 40 0.55 -2.26 14.14
N ASP A 41 -0.24 -1.70 15.06
CA ASP A 41 0.02 -1.77 16.50
C ASP A 41 -0.40 -3.11 17.12
N ASP A 42 -0.08 -3.32 18.40
CA ASP A 42 -0.45 -4.53 19.16
C ASP A 42 -1.96 -4.73 19.31
N ASN A 43 -2.76 -3.69 19.09
CA ASN A 43 -4.22 -3.74 19.15
C ASN A 43 -4.85 -4.05 17.78
N HIS A 44 -4.05 -4.47 16.79
CA HIS A 44 -4.47 -4.72 15.42
C HIS A 44 -5.12 -3.49 14.77
N ARG A 45 -4.53 -2.31 15.01
CA ARG A 45 -4.96 -1.05 14.39
C ARG A 45 -3.89 -0.54 13.45
N ILE A 46 -4.34 0.01 12.33
CA ILE A 46 -3.46 0.74 11.43
C ILE A 46 -3.15 2.09 12.06
N VAL A 47 -1.87 2.37 12.22
CA VAL A 47 -1.38 3.60 12.86
C VAL A 47 -0.41 4.32 11.92
N ALA A 48 -0.37 5.65 12.02
CA ALA A 48 0.61 6.48 11.35
C ALA A 48 1.63 6.94 12.40
N ASN A 49 2.86 6.46 12.27
CA ASN A 49 3.96 6.77 13.17
C ASN A 49 4.90 7.77 12.51
N PRO A 50 5.51 8.70 13.26
CA PRO A 50 6.57 9.55 12.73
C PRO A 50 7.64 8.71 12.03
N PHE A 51 8.13 9.17 10.88
CA PHE A 51 9.21 8.49 10.19
C PHE A 51 10.51 8.65 11.00
N THR A 52 11.05 7.55 11.48
CA THR A 52 12.36 7.48 12.14
C THR A 52 13.29 6.62 11.29
N GLU A 53 14.60 6.68 11.57
CA GLU A 53 15.57 5.81 10.87
C GLU A 53 15.40 4.32 11.26
N GLU A 54 14.74 4.03 12.38
CA GLU A 54 14.58 2.69 12.97
C GLU A 54 13.22 2.05 12.63
N ILE A 55 12.82 2.03 11.36
CA ILE A 55 11.62 1.27 10.94
C ILE A 55 11.93 -0.22 10.98
N THR A 56 11.28 -0.95 11.88
CA THR A 56 11.49 -2.39 12.04
C THR A 56 10.89 -3.16 10.87
N ASP A 57 11.36 -4.39 10.64
CA ASP A 57 10.79 -5.25 9.59
C ASP A 57 9.33 -5.64 9.87
N TYR A 58 8.92 -5.65 11.15
CA TYR A 58 7.54 -5.92 11.56
C TYR A 58 6.58 -4.76 11.27
N ASP A 59 7.10 -3.52 11.17
CA ASP A 59 6.29 -2.35 10.83
C ASP A 59 5.85 -2.31 9.35
N ARG A 60 6.41 -3.21 8.53
CA ARG A 60 6.24 -3.23 7.08
C ARG A 60 5.03 -4.05 6.64
N PHE A 61 4.69 -3.91 5.37
CA PHE A 61 3.68 -4.70 4.69
C PHE A 61 4.31 -5.58 3.60
N VAL A 62 3.74 -6.74 3.35
CA VAL A 62 4.02 -7.56 2.16
C VAL A 62 2.96 -7.24 1.11
N SER A 63 3.38 -6.84 -0.08
CA SER A 63 2.45 -6.72 -1.21
C SER A 63 2.16 -8.08 -1.83
N TRP A 64 0.89 -8.32 -2.12
CA TRP A 64 0.40 -9.48 -2.85
C TRP A 64 -0.29 -9.03 -4.12
N SER A 65 0.12 -9.55 -5.28
CA SER A 65 -0.53 -9.24 -6.55
C SER A 65 -1.75 -10.13 -6.77
N HIS A 66 -2.89 -9.56 -7.13
CA HIS A 66 -4.11 -10.30 -7.51
C HIS A 66 -4.67 -9.68 -8.79
N GLY A 67 -4.34 -10.28 -9.94
CA GLY A 67 -4.59 -9.66 -11.25
C GLY A 67 -3.94 -8.27 -11.34
N SER A 68 -4.74 -7.25 -11.70
CA SER A 68 -4.30 -5.84 -11.76
C SER A 68 -4.33 -5.11 -10.41
N TYR A 69 -4.72 -5.78 -9.34
CA TYR A 69 -4.84 -5.21 -7.99
C TYR A 69 -3.69 -5.67 -7.09
N THR A 70 -3.43 -4.89 -6.04
CA THR A 70 -2.49 -5.20 -4.98
C THR A 70 -3.20 -5.28 -3.65
N MET A 71 -2.86 -6.27 -2.84
CA MET A 71 -3.23 -6.36 -1.42
C MET A 71 -2.01 -6.13 -0.54
N PHE A 72 -2.19 -5.61 0.67
CA PHE A 72 -1.07 -5.34 1.59
C PHE A 72 -1.27 -6.11 2.90
N GLU A 73 -0.50 -7.17 3.10
CA GLU A 73 -0.51 -7.96 4.34
C GLU A 73 0.43 -7.35 5.37
N SER A 74 0.03 -7.27 6.63
CA SER A 74 0.95 -6.90 7.72
C SER A 74 2.05 -7.94 7.89
N LYS A 75 3.33 -7.52 7.98
CA LYS A 75 4.41 -8.44 8.34
C LYS A 75 4.34 -8.89 9.80
N ARG A 76 3.80 -8.05 10.67
CA ARG A 76 3.59 -8.37 12.09
C ARG A 76 2.50 -9.41 12.29
N PHE A 77 1.41 -9.33 11.53
CA PHE A 77 0.23 -10.18 11.72
C PHE A 77 -0.19 -10.87 10.41
N ARG A 78 0.10 -12.17 10.33
CA ARG A 78 -0.25 -13.01 9.18
C ARG A 78 -1.77 -13.01 8.97
N ASN A 79 -2.17 -12.99 7.70
CA ASN A 79 -3.55 -12.94 7.22
C ASN A 79 -4.31 -11.65 7.55
N LEU A 80 -3.69 -10.65 8.20
CA LEU A 80 -4.28 -9.33 8.35
C LEU A 80 -3.83 -8.41 7.22
N PHE A 81 -4.79 -8.01 6.41
CA PHE A 81 -4.59 -7.15 5.25
C PHE A 81 -5.13 -5.76 5.50
N MET A 82 -4.46 -4.76 4.96
CA MET A 82 -5.03 -3.44 4.81
C MET A 82 -6.27 -3.52 3.91
N GLY A 83 -7.30 -2.77 4.26
CA GLY A 83 -8.48 -2.59 3.43
C GLY A 83 -9.29 -1.37 3.88
N CYS A 84 -10.48 -1.23 3.33
CA CYS A 84 -11.39 -0.13 3.66
C CYS A 84 -12.71 -0.64 4.23
N ASN A 85 -13.32 0.10 5.16
CA ASN A 85 -14.71 -0.13 5.54
C ASN A 85 -15.67 0.51 4.51
N THR A 86 -16.97 0.34 4.71
CA THR A 86 -18.02 0.90 3.84
C THR A 86 -18.08 2.43 3.85
N GLU A 87 -17.42 3.07 4.82
CA GLU A 87 -17.29 4.53 4.93
C GLU A 87 -15.98 5.05 4.28
N GLY A 88 -15.21 4.17 3.63
CA GLY A 88 -13.92 4.51 3.02
C GLY A 88 -12.77 4.68 4.02
N ARG A 89 -12.95 4.31 5.30
CA ARG A 89 -11.90 4.37 6.32
C ARG A 89 -11.01 3.14 6.24
N VAL A 90 -9.70 3.38 6.30
CA VAL A 90 -8.68 2.33 6.32
C VAL A 90 -8.81 1.49 7.60
N LYS A 91 -8.78 0.16 7.46
CA LYS A 91 -8.80 -0.81 8.56
C LYS A 91 -8.08 -2.10 8.19
N LEU A 92 -7.92 -2.99 9.16
CA LEU A 92 -7.49 -4.36 8.88
C LEU A 92 -8.68 -5.27 8.55
N LEU A 93 -8.42 -6.21 7.65
CA LEU A 93 -9.31 -7.27 7.22
C LEU A 93 -8.58 -8.60 7.41
N LEU A 94 -9.25 -9.55 8.08
CA LEU A 94 -8.77 -10.92 8.15
C LEU A 94 -9.14 -11.64 6.86
N LEU A 95 -8.14 -12.09 6.09
CA LEU A 95 -8.34 -12.84 4.85
C LEU A 95 -7.83 -14.28 5.00
N HIS A 96 -8.76 -15.23 5.06
CA HIS A 96 -8.45 -16.66 5.14
C HIS A 96 -8.08 -17.27 3.78
N ASP A 97 -8.82 -16.92 2.73
CA ASP A 97 -8.51 -17.30 1.34
C ASP A 97 -8.05 -16.06 0.55
N LYS A 98 -6.77 -16.05 0.17
CA LYS A 98 -6.18 -14.96 -0.62
C LYS A 98 -6.56 -15.06 -2.10
N SER A 99 -7.04 -16.22 -2.56
CA SER A 99 -7.38 -16.48 -3.97
C SER A 99 -8.69 -15.82 -4.35
N HIS A 100 -9.61 -15.69 -3.39
CA HIS A 100 -10.89 -15.00 -3.50
C HIS A 100 -10.99 -13.91 -2.40
N PRO A 101 -10.14 -12.88 -2.47
CA PRO A 101 -10.05 -11.90 -1.40
C PRO A 101 -11.30 -11.03 -1.34
N ASP A 102 -11.58 -10.48 -0.15
CA ASP A 102 -12.58 -9.43 0.00
C ASP A 102 -12.17 -8.22 -0.86
N THR A 103 -13.07 -7.76 -1.73
CA THR A 103 -12.83 -6.61 -2.62
C THR A 103 -12.37 -5.36 -1.88
N ARG A 104 -12.72 -5.22 -0.59
CA ARG A 104 -12.29 -4.11 0.27
C ARG A 104 -10.79 -4.11 0.58
N ALA A 105 -10.08 -5.20 0.31
CA ALA A 105 -8.63 -5.34 0.47
C ALA A 105 -7.86 -5.11 -0.84
N LEU A 106 -8.56 -4.89 -1.96
CA LEU A 106 -7.96 -4.70 -3.28
C LEU A 106 -7.67 -3.22 -3.52
N PHE A 107 -6.41 -2.89 -3.80
CA PHE A 107 -5.97 -1.54 -4.12
C PHE A 107 -5.44 -1.47 -5.55
N LEU A 108 -5.77 -0.40 -6.26
CA LEU A 108 -5.11 -0.02 -7.51
C LEU A 108 -3.89 0.84 -7.18
N MET A 109 -2.71 0.40 -7.61
CA MET A 109 -1.47 1.15 -7.45
C MET A 109 -1.16 1.96 -8.71
N HIS A 110 -1.36 3.27 -8.64
CA HIS A 110 -0.90 4.17 -9.69
C HIS A 110 0.58 4.53 -9.49
N ARG A 111 1.35 4.45 -10.57
CA ARG A 111 2.71 5.01 -10.58
C ARG A 111 2.60 6.53 -10.69
N PHE A 112 2.88 7.23 -9.61
CA PHE A 112 3.09 8.67 -9.69
C PHE A 112 4.43 8.92 -10.40
N VAL A 113 4.37 9.44 -11.62
CA VAL A 113 5.55 10.00 -12.31
C VAL A 113 5.56 11.47 -11.92
N GLY A 114 6.32 11.80 -10.87
CA GLY A 114 6.53 13.18 -10.48
C GLY A 114 7.24 13.92 -11.61
N LEU A 115 6.64 15.03 -12.05
CA LEU A 115 7.27 16.01 -12.91
C LEU A 115 8.61 16.43 -12.26
N THR A 116 9.72 16.16 -12.94
CA THR A 116 11.04 16.63 -12.51
C THR A 116 11.03 18.16 -12.45
N ALA A 117 11.77 18.74 -11.51
CA ALA A 117 11.88 20.20 -11.34
C ALA A 117 12.24 20.87 -12.67
N GLY A 118 11.23 21.41 -13.36
CA GLY A 118 11.32 21.89 -14.75
C GLY A 118 9.98 21.83 -15.47
N ASP A 119 9.16 20.83 -15.15
CA ASP A 119 7.82 20.70 -15.73
C ASP A 119 6.80 21.44 -14.86
N ARG A 120 6.32 22.59 -15.34
CA ARG A 120 5.20 23.29 -14.69
C ARG A 120 3.97 22.39 -14.73
N PRO A 121 3.25 22.20 -13.61
CA PRO A 121 2.01 21.44 -13.63
C PRO A 121 1.01 22.17 -14.53
N ARG A 122 0.57 21.51 -15.60
CA ARG A 122 -0.64 21.94 -16.31
C ARG A 122 -1.81 21.76 -15.33
N SER A 123 -2.57 22.83 -15.16
CA SER A 123 -3.75 22.94 -14.31
C SER A 123 -4.62 21.68 -14.39
N TYR A 124 -4.95 21.09 -13.24
CA TYR A 124 -5.88 19.97 -13.08
C TYR A 124 -7.35 20.44 -13.24
N SER A 125 -7.66 21.09 -14.36
CA SER A 125 -9.02 21.58 -14.68
C SER A 125 -9.72 20.80 -15.80
N GLU A 126 -9.13 19.72 -16.33
CA GLU A 126 -9.65 19.04 -17.54
C GLU A 126 -10.05 17.57 -17.37
N PHE A 127 -10.27 17.09 -16.13
CA PHE A 127 -10.89 15.78 -15.92
C PHE A 127 -12.00 15.86 -14.88
N ILE A 128 -13.14 16.41 -15.32
CA ILE A 128 -14.48 16.08 -14.80
C ILE A 128 -15.32 15.67 -16.01
#